data_AF-E6LHR5-F1
#
_entry.id   AF-E6LHR5-F1
#
_cell.length_a   1.000
_cell.length_b   1.000
_cell.length_c   1.000
_cell.angle_alpha   90.00
_cell.angle_beta   90.00
_cell.angle_gamma   90.00
#
_symmetry.space_group_name_H-M   'P 1'
#
loop_
_entity.id
_entity.type
_entity.pdbx_description
1 polymer ?
#
loop_
_entity_poly.entity_id
_entity_poly.type
_entity_poly.pdbx_seq_one_letter_code
_entity_poly.pdbx_strand_id
1 'polypeptide(L)' 'MKSKKEQVYDMLKEQQKKLTASELATIAAMDRTNASRYLNELVKDQLVAKDESRLVTRSS' A
#
# COMPACT_ATOMS: atom_id res chain seq x y z
N MET A 1 5.29 -10.14 -15.82
CA MET A 1 5.41 -10.51 -14.39
C MET A 1 5.19 -9.22 -13.60
N LYS A 2 4.12 -9.11 -12.80
CA LYS A 2 3.88 -7.88 -12.02
C LYS A 2 4.88 -7.81 -10.87
N SER A 3 5.42 -6.62 -10.60
CA SER A 3 6.25 -6.38 -9.43
C SER A 3 5.43 -6.45 -8.15
N LYS A 4 6.07 -6.73 -7.01
CA LYS A 4 5.42 -6.72 -5.69
C LYS A 4 4.79 -5.36 -5.37
N LYS A 5 5.41 -4.26 -5.82
CA LYS A 5 4.86 -2.89 -5.66
C LYS A 5 3.53 -2.73 -6.40
N GLU A 6 3.44 -3.21 -7.64
CA GLU A 6 2.20 -3.14 -8.43
C GLU A 6 1.10 -4.01 -7.81
N GLN A 7 1.44 -5.20 -7.31
CA GLN A 7 0.47 -6.05 -6.60
C GLN A 7 -0.09 -5.34 -5.35
N VAL A 8 0.77 -4.72 -4.54
CA VAL A 8 0.35 -3.93 -3.38
C VAL A 8 -0.60 -2.79 -3.79
N TYR A 9 -0.31 -2.10 -4.90
CA TYR A 9 -1.15 -1.02 -5.39
C TYR A 9 -2.53 -1.51 -5.86
N ASP A 10 -2.57 -2.63 -6.59
CA ASP A 10 -3.83 -3.25 -7.04
C ASP A 10 -4.68 -3.67 -5.83
N MET A 11 -4.08 -4.26 -4.80
CA MET A 11 -4.78 -4.65 -3.56
C MET A 11 -5.38 -3.44 -2.83
N LEU A 12 -4.65 -2.33 -2.78
CA LEU A 12 -5.15 -1.08 -2.18
C LEU A 12 -6.31 -0.48 -2.99
N LYS A 13 -6.29 -0.63 -4.32
CA LYS A 13 -7.38 -0.21 -5.20
C LYS A 13 -8.62 -1.09 -5.04
N GLU A 14 -8.45 -2.41 -5.08
CA GLU A 14 -9.55 -3.38 -5.00
C GLU A 14 -10.29 -3.30 -3.67
N GLN A 15 -9.58 -3.11 -2.56
CA GLN A 15 -10.24 -3.02 -1.26
C GLN A 15 -10.91 -1.67 -1.00
N GLN A 16 -10.58 -0.61 -1.77
CA GLN A 16 -10.98 0.79 -1.49
C GLN A 16 -10.78 1.19 -0.01
N LYS A 17 -9.86 0.53 0.69
CA LYS A 17 -9.67 0.65 2.14
C LYS A 17 -8.32 1.24 2.44
N LYS A 18 -8.30 2.07 3.47
CA LYS A 18 -7.07 2.57 4.09
C LYS A 18 -6.40 1.40 4.81
N LEU A 19 -5.25 0.94 4.32
CA LEU A 19 -4.47 -0.14 4.95
C LEU A 19 -3.22 0.43 5.60
N THR A 20 -2.91 -0.09 6.78
CA THR A 20 -1.62 0.10 7.46
C THR A 20 -0.57 -0.86 6.89
N ALA A 21 0.71 -0.56 7.15
CA ALA A 21 1.80 -1.48 6.76
C ALA A 21 1.68 -2.86 7.43
N SER A 22 1.10 -2.94 8.62
CA SER A 22 0.88 -4.21 9.32
C SER A 22 -0.23 -5.02 8.67
N GLU A 23 -1.36 -4.39 8.31
CA GLU A 23 -2.45 -5.08 7.61
C GLU A 23 -2.01 -5.54 6.22
N LEU A 24 -1.29 -4.68 5.47
CA LEU A 24 -0.74 -5.05 4.18
C LEU A 24 0.23 -6.24 4.28
N ALA A 25 1.08 -6.26 5.30
CA ALA A 25 2.00 -7.36 5.55
C ALA A 25 1.27 -8.70 5.76
N THR A 26 0.17 -8.68 6.52
CA THR A 26 -0.68 -9.86 6.72
C THR A 26 -1.34 -10.32 5.43
N ILE A 27 -1.99 -9.41 4.69
CA ILE A 27 -2.78 -9.78 3.50
C ILE A 27 -1.86 -10.23 2.36
N ALA A 28 -0.73 -9.55 2.18
CA ALA A 28 0.22 -9.85 1.11
C ALA A 28 1.29 -10.88 1.51
N ALA A 29 1.13 -11.52 2.69
CA ALA A 29 2.04 -12.52 3.25
C ALA A 29 3.52 -12.11 3.14
N MET A 30 3.84 -10.89 3.59
CA MET A 30 5.18 -10.30 3.52
C MET A 30 5.59 -9.63 4.82
N ASP A 31 6.89 -9.37 4.99
CA ASP A 31 7.37 -8.63 6.16
C ASP A 31 6.82 -7.21 6.22
N ARG A 32 6.50 -6.74 7.43
CA ARG A 32 6.08 -5.35 7.70
C ARG A 32 7.06 -4.32 7.15
N THR A 33 8.36 -4.60 7.19
CA THR A 33 9.39 -3.70 6.63
C THR A 33 9.25 -3.55 5.12
N ASN A 34 8.99 -4.66 4.40
CA ASN A 34 8.77 -4.63 2.96
C ASN A 34 7.45 -3.93 2.62
N ALA A 35 6.37 -4.23 3.35
CA ALA A 35 5.10 -3.54 3.21
C ALA A 35 5.24 -2.02 3.40
N SER A 36 5.92 -1.58 4.46
CA SER A 36 6.21 -0.17 4.73
C SER A 36 7.03 0.49 3.61
N ARG A 37 8.03 -0.22 3.08
CA ARG A 37 8.83 0.27 1.94
C ARG A 37 7.96 0.52 0.71
N TYR A 38 7.17 -0.47 0.29
CA TYR A 38 6.31 -0.33 -0.89
C TYR A 38 5.26 0.76 -0.70
N LEU A 39 4.69 0.87 0.49
CA LEU A 39 3.74 1.91 0.81
C LEU A 39 4.36 3.31 0.70
N ASN A 40 5.57 3.51 1.22
CA ASN A 40 6.26 4.80 1.09
C ASN A 40 6.64 5.11 -0.37
N GLU A 41 7.03 4.11 -1.16
CA GLU A 41 7.27 4.28 -2.60
C GLU A 41 6.00 4.71 -3.33
N LEU A 42 4.86 4.08 -3.04
CA LEU A 42 3.57 4.46 -3.62
C LEU A 42 3.15 5.88 -3.21
N VAL A 43 3.47 6.32 -2.00
CA VAL A 43 3.25 7.72 -1.57
C VAL A 43 4.13 8.68 -2.35
N LYS A 44 5.41 8.33 -2.51
CA LYS A 44 6.38 9.14 -3.28
C LYS A 44 5.94 9.28 -4.74
N ASP A 45 5.38 8.22 -5.31
CA ASP A 45 4.83 8.18 -6.66
C ASP A 45 3.44 8.86 -6.76
N GLN A 46 2.92 9.43 -5.66
CA GLN A 46 1.60 10.07 -5.55
C GLN A 46 0.41 9.16 -5.90
N LEU A 47 0.64 7.85 -5.92
CA LEU A 47 -0.39 6.83 -6.18
C LEU A 47 -1.27 6.58 -4.96
N VAL A 48 -0.74 6.83 -3.75
CA VAL A 48 -1.47 6.79 -2.48
C VAL A 48 -1.08 8.01 -1.62
N ALA A 49 -1.98 8.49 -0.79
CA ALA A 49 -1.78 9.53 0.20
C ALA A 49 -1.56 8.94 1.60
N LYS A 50 -0.92 9.70 2.49
CA LYS A 50 -0.74 9.34 3.90
C LYS A 50 -1.63 10.26 4.73
N ASP A 51 -2.53 9.71 5.52
CA ASP A 51 -3.51 10.42 6.35
C ASP A 51 -3.30 10.02 7.82
N GLU A 52 -2.70 10.95 8.59
CA GLU A 52 -2.40 10.99 10.04
C GLU A 52 -1.73 9.77 10.72
N SER A 53 -1.91 8.54 10.22
CA SER A 53 -1.19 7.28 10.52
C SER A 53 -1.60 6.12 9.58
N ARG A 54 -2.43 6.37 8.56
CA ARG A 54 -3.00 5.38 7.64
C ARG A 54 -2.76 5.79 6.19
N LEU A 55 -2.55 4.84 5.28
CA LEU A 55 -2.29 5.14 3.87
C LEU A 55 -3.59 4.95 3.07
N VAL A 56 -3.93 5.94 2.25
CA VAL A 56 -5.18 6.10 1.51
C VAL A 56 -4.87 6.04 0.02
N THR A 57 -5.57 5.24 -0.79
CA THR A 57 -5.53 5.44 -2.25
C THR A 57 -6.19 6.77 -2.59
N ARG A 58 -5.55 7.61 -3.41
CA ARG A 58 -6.21 8.80 -3.94
C ARG A 58 -7.30 8.33 -4.91
N SER A 59 -8.55 8.37 -4.47
CA SER A 59 -9.70 8.36 -5.37
C SER A 59 -9.72 9.71 -6.09
N SER A 60 -9.56 9.69 -7.41
CA SER A 60 -10.00 10.77 -8.29
C SER A 60 -11.52 10.91 -8.22
#